data_AF-A0AA36BEZ8-F1
#
_entry.id   AF-A0AA36BEZ8-F1
#
_cell.length_a   1.000
_cell.length_b   1.000
_cell.length_c   1.000
_cell.angle_alpha   90.00
_cell.angle_beta   90.00
_cell.angle_gamma   90.00
#
_symmetry.space_group_name_H-M   'P 1'
#
loop_
_entity.id
_entity.type
_entity.pdbx_description
1 polymer ?
#
loop_
_entity_poly.entity_id
_entity_poly.type
_entity_poly.pdbx_seq_one_letter_code
_entity_poly.pdbx_strand_id
1 'polypeptide(L)'
;MRWSARMDAVKRVRNYLDEIPQVLQDIVDNENEATETRNDANLLFNRILRHELFALLGFWNSVLTWIDRVQKRLQDPTVNFHYASLDLKGLCDYFIASREVLVADSLEEGLNTCRKWQKSCRRSQRVIHDVSIIDELTAKNNMRKTMNEAIDRLHKEMNARYSRLHDLDTKFGFLIDILFLRNGSFADPWACCNTFGNVYSNDIDATELFEEILDCRMLFAGREHLQISNPEELLQFIFQYGDESVFPNLRVAIQILLTVAVSIAGWERFSAS
;
A
#
# COMPACT_ATOMS: atom_id res chain seq x y z
N MET A 1 -6.49 -7.97 -2.80
CA MET A 1 -7.36 -8.28 -3.97
C MET A 1 -7.92 -7.02 -4.66
N ARG A 2 -8.54 -6.07 -3.94
CA ARG A 2 -9.17 -4.88 -4.59
C ARG A 2 -8.20 -3.97 -5.37
N TRP A 3 -7.02 -3.64 -4.83
CA TRP A 3 -6.07 -2.77 -5.55
C TRP A 3 -5.35 -3.48 -6.69
N SER A 4 -5.02 -4.76 -6.52
CA SER A 4 -4.42 -5.58 -7.59
C SER A 4 -5.40 -5.75 -8.75
N ALA A 5 -6.69 -6.00 -8.48
CA ALA A 5 -7.72 -6.06 -9.52
C ALA A 5 -7.90 -4.71 -10.24
N ARG A 6 -7.83 -3.58 -9.52
CA ARG A 6 -7.85 -2.22 -10.12
C ARG A 6 -6.61 -1.97 -10.98
N MET A 7 -5.42 -2.36 -10.50
CA MET A 7 -4.18 -2.28 -11.27
C MET A 7 -4.29 -3.13 -12.54
N ASP A 8 -4.81 -4.34 -12.46
CA ASP A 8 -4.99 -5.22 -13.62
C ASP A 8 -5.97 -4.63 -14.63
N ALA A 9 -7.06 -4.00 -14.16
CA ALA A 9 -7.99 -3.29 -15.04
C ALA A 9 -7.32 -2.11 -15.75
N VAL A 10 -6.57 -1.28 -15.01
CA VAL A 10 -5.82 -0.15 -15.59
C VAL A 10 -4.76 -0.62 -16.59
N LYS A 11 -4.00 -1.68 -16.25
CA LYS A 11 -3.02 -2.29 -17.17
C LYS A 11 -3.69 -2.78 -18.44
N ARG A 12 -4.82 -3.47 -18.34
CA ARG A 12 -5.56 -3.95 -19.53
C ARG A 12 -5.94 -2.79 -20.45
N VAL A 13 -6.55 -1.74 -19.91
CA VAL A 13 -6.93 -0.56 -20.73
C VAL A 13 -5.70 0.10 -21.35
N ARG A 14 -4.60 0.22 -20.60
CA ARG A 14 -3.35 0.80 -21.11
C ARG A 14 -2.71 -0.04 -22.22
N ASN A 15 -2.74 -1.37 -22.10
CA ASN A 15 -2.13 -2.28 -23.07
C ASN A 15 -2.87 -2.26 -24.42
N TYR A 16 -4.19 -2.20 -24.39
CA TYR A 16 -5.02 -2.16 -25.61
C TYR A 16 -5.32 -0.72 -26.08
N LEU A 17 -4.69 0.29 -25.45
CA LEU A 17 -5.00 1.69 -25.69
C LEU A 17 -4.84 2.05 -27.17
N ASP A 18 -3.82 1.55 -27.85
CA ASP A 18 -3.59 1.85 -29.26
C ASP A 18 -4.59 1.18 -30.23
N GLU A 19 -5.33 0.16 -29.78
CA GLU A 19 -6.30 -0.61 -30.59
C GLU A 19 -7.72 -0.06 -30.47
N ILE A 20 -8.06 0.55 -29.32
CA ILE A 20 -9.37 1.14 -29.04
C ILE A 20 -9.87 2.08 -30.17
N PRO A 21 -9.05 2.98 -30.76
CA PRO A 21 -9.51 3.89 -31.81
C PRO A 21 -10.02 3.14 -33.03
N GLN A 22 -9.28 2.11 -33.45
CA GLN A 22 -9.60 1.34 -34.64
C GLN A 22 -10.91 0.57 -34.41
N VAL A 23 -11.04 -0.09 -33.25
CA VAL A 23 -12.25 -0.83 -32.89
C VAL A 23 -13.48 0.08 -32.85
N LEU A 24 -13.37 1.26 -32.25
CA LEU A 24 -14.49 2.22 -32.21
C LEU A 24 -14.85 2.73 -33.61
N GLN A 25 -13.85 3.00 -34.46
CA GLN A 25 -14.09 3.41 -35.84
C GLN A 25 -14.76 2.29 -36.66
N ASP A 26 -14.30 1.05 -36.50
CA ASP A 26 -14.88 -0.11 -37.18
C ASP A 26 -16.35 -0.32 -36.79
N ILE A 27 -16.72 -0.08 -35.52
CA ILE A 27 -18.13 -0.12 -35.07
C ILE A 27 -18.93 1.02 -35.71
N VAL A 28 -18.39 2.24 -35.75
CA VAL A 28 -19.07 3.41 -36.35
C VAL A 28 -19.35 3.18 -37.83
N ASP A 29 -18.42 2.56 -38.56
CA ASP A 29 -18.51 2.34 -40.01
C ASP A 29 -19.30 1.06 -40.38
N ASN A 30 -19.63 0.19 -39.42
CA ASN A 30 -20.34 -1.05 -39.68
C ASN A 30 -21.85 -0.82 -39.85
N GLU A 31 -22.34 -0.84 -41.09
CA GLU A 31 -23.77 -0.67 -41.42
C GLU A 31 -24.69 -1.75 -40.82
N ASN A 32 -24.15 -2.88 -40.39
CA ASN A 32 -24.92 -3.94 -39.73
C ASN A 32 -25.17 -3.67 -38.24
N GLU A 33 -24.46 -2.72 -37.63
CA GLU A 33 -24.68 -2.33 -36.23
C GLU A 33 -25.89 -1.41 -36.11
N ALA A 34 -26.59 -1.53 -34.97
CA ALA A 34 -27.71 -0.65 -34.66
C ALA A 34 -27.24 0.82 -34.67
N THR A 35 -28.10 1.71 -35.18
CA THR A 35 -27.79 3.16 -35.24
C THR A 35 -27.46 3.74 -33.85
N GLU A 36 -28.08 3.20 -32.79
CA GLU A 36 -27.75 3.55 -31.40
C GLU A 36 -26.32 3.16 -31.04
N THR A 37 -25.91 1.90 -31.29
CA THR A 37 -24.55 1.40 -31.05
C THR A 37 -23.50 2.22 -31.79
N ARG A 38 -23.77 2.58 -33.06
CA ARG A 38 -22.87 3.43 -33.85
C ARG A 38 -22.74 4.84 -33.27
N ASN A 39 -23.85 5.44 -32.85
CA ASN A 39 -23.85 6.75 -32.21
C ASN A 39 -23.09 6.73 -30.88
N ASP A 40 -23.29 5.69 -30.06
CA ASP A 40 -22.57 5.52 -28.78
C ASP A 40 -21.07 5.33 -28.99
N ALA A 41 -20.66 4.52 -29.98
CA ALA A 41 -19.25 4.34 -30.34
C ALA A 41 -18.62 5.68 -30.78
N ASN A 42 -19.32 6.47 -31.59
CA ASN A 42 -18.86 7.79 -32.01
C ASN A 42 -18.78 8.77 -30.82
N LEU A 43 -19.76 8.76 -29.91
CA LEU A 43 -19.72 9.57 -28.68
C LEU A 43 -18.57 9.18 -27.77
N LEU A 44 -18.33 7.88 -27.57
CA LEU A 44 -17.20 7.36 -26.81
C LEU A 44 -15.87 7.76 -27.44
N PHE A 45 -15.73 7.60 -28.76
CA PHE A 45 -14.55 8.01 -29.50
C PHE A 45 -14.22 9.49 -29.29
N ASN A 46 -15.22 10.37 -29.45
CA ASN A 46 -15.04 11.81 -29.24
C ASN A 46 -14.78 12.19 -27.77
N ARG A 47 -15.29 11.42 -26.80
CA ARG A 47 -15.00 11.62 -25.37
C ARG A 47 -13.61 11.16 -24.97
N ILE A 48 -13.15 10.02 -25.50
CA ILE A 48 -11.82 9.45 -25.23
C ILE A 48 -10.72 10.36 -25.81
N LEU A 49 -11.00 11.06 -26.91
CA LEU A 49 -10.07 12.05 -27.48
C LEU A 49 -9.82 13.27 -26.57
N ARG A 50 -10.58 13.45 -25.48
CA ARG A 50 -10.21 14.40 -24.43
C ARG A 50 -9.02 13.83 -23.66
N HIS A 51 -7.91 14.55 -23.66
CA HIS A 51 -6.66 14.13 -23.02
C HIS A 51 -6.80 13.81 -21.52
N GLU A 52 -7.92 14.21 -20.89
CA GLU A 52 -8.31 13.89 -19.52
C GLU A 52 -8.29 12.40 -19.20
N LEU A 53 -8.86 11.55 -20.06
CA LEU A 53 -8.91 10.12 -19.81
C LEU A 53 -7.49 9.53 -19.80
N PHE A 54 -6.67 9.88 -20.80
CA PHE A 54 -5.31 9.39 -20.90
C PHE A 54 -4.42 9.88 -19.76
N ALA A 55 -4.59 11.14 -19.35
CA ALA A 55 -3.86 11.70 -18.22
C ALA A 55 -4.23 11.00 -16.91
N LEU A 56 -5.53 10.77 -16.66
CA LEU A 56 -5.97 10.01 -15.49
C LEU A 56 -5.53 8.54 -15.56
N LEU A 57 -5.50 7.92 -16.75
CA LEU A 57 -5.04 6.56 -16.93
C LEU A 57 -3.55 6.41 -16.60
N GLY A 58 -2.70 7.32 -17.10
CA GLY A 58 -1.27 7.37 -16.78
C GLY A 58 -1.04 7.60 -15.28
N PHE A 59 -1.76 8.56 -14.71
CA PHE A 59 -1.72 8.86 -13.27
C PHE A 59 -2.06 7.65 -12.41
N TRP A 60 -3.21 7.02 -12.64
CA TRP A 60 -3.64 5.86 -11.87
C TRP A 60 -2.74 4.66 -12.12
N ASN A 61 -2.21 4.47 -13.32
CA ASN A 61 -1.24 3.40 -13.56
C ASN A 61 0.00 3.56 -12.66
N SER A 62 0.57 4.76 -12.60
CA SER A 62 1.75 5.05 -11.78
C SER A 62 1.46 4.88 -10.29
N VAL A 63 0.36 5.48 -9.80
CA VAL A 63 -0.05 5.40 -8.38
C VAL A 63 -0.35 3.95 -7.97
N LEU A 64 -1.16 3.23 -8.76
CA LEU A 64 -1.57 1.86 -8.42
C LEU A 64 -0.40 0.88 -8.49
N THR A 65 0.62 1.13 -9.32
CA THR A 65 1.80 0.26 -9.40
C THR A 65 2.55 0.23 -8.08
N TRP A 66 2.74 1.40 -7.44
CA TRP A 66 3.37 1.49 -6.14
C TRP A 66 2.52 0.91 -5.01
N ILE A 67 1.20 1.18 -5.02
CA ILE A 67 0.28 0.60 -4.04
C ILE A 67 0.27 -0.94 -4.16
N ASP A 68 0.18 -1.49 -5.37
CA ASP A 68 0.15 -2.94 -5.59
C ASP A 68 1.45 -3.60 -5.13
N ARG A 69 2.61 -2.96 -5.37
CA ARG A 69 3.91 -3.46 -4.89
C ARG A 69 3.96 -3.57 -3.38
N VAL A 70 3.57 -2.51 -2.66
CA VAL A 70 3.58 -2.53 -1.19
C VAL A 70 2.53 -3.50 -0.67
N GLN A 71 1.32 -3.52 -1.23
CA GLN A 71 0.27 -4.45 -0.81
C GLN A 71 0.71 -5.91 -0.96
N LYS A 72 1.41 -6.28 -2.04
CA LYS A 72 1.95 -7.63 -2.21
C LYS A 72 2.98 -7.98 -1.14
N ARG A 73 3.84 -7.04 -0.77
CA ARG A 73 4.80 -7.22 0.32
C ARG A 73 4.10 -7.39 1.67
N LEU A 74 3.06 -6.61 1.94
CA LEU A 74 2.25 -6.74 3.17
C LEU A 74 1.49 -8.08 3.27
N GLN A 75 1.32 -8.79 2.14
CA GLN A 75 0.67 -10.10 2.10
C GLN A 75 1.65 -11.26 2.30
N ASP A 76 2.96 -10.98 2.33
CA ASP A 76 3.98 -11.98 2.59
C ASP A 76 3.87 -12.46 4.05
N PRO A 77 3.75 -13.78 4.31
CA PRO A 77 3.63 -14.31 5.67
C PRO A 77 4.87 -14.06 6.54
N THR A 78 6.01 -13.72 5.94
CA THR A 78 7.25 -13.40 6.67
C THR A 78 7.29 -11.95 7.16
N VAL A 79 6.38 -11.09 6.70
CA VAL A 79 6.35 -9.67 7.08
C VAL A 79 5.60 -9.48 8.39
N ASN A 80 6.31 -8.96 9.39
CA ASN A 80 5.73 -8.50 10.65
C ASN A 80 5.26 -7.04 10.55
N PHE A 81 4.54 -6.55 11.57
CA PHE A 81 4.01 -5.18 11.54
C PHE A 81 5.08 -4.09 11.60
N HIS A 82 6.29 -4.39 12.10
CA HIS A 82 7.42 -3.45 12.06
C HIS A 82 7.79 -3.11 10.62
N TYR A 83 8.09 -4.14 9.81
CA TYR A 83 8.41 -3.94 8.40
C TYR A 83 7.21 -3.40 7.61
N ALA A 84 5.99 -3.83 7.93
CA ALA A 84 4.78 -3.28 7.33
C ALA A 84 4.63 -1.76 7.58
N SER A 85 4.94 -1.31 8.80
CA SER A 85 4.94 0.10 9.17
C SER A 85 5.94 0.90 8.34
N LEU A 86 7.18 0.41 8.23
CA LEU A 86 8.23 1.04 7.41
C LEU A 86 7.84 1.14 5.93
N ASP A 87 7.21 0.10 5.39
CA ASP A 87 6.80 0.07 3.98
C ASP A 87 5.69 1.06 3.68
N LEU A 88 4.69 1.16 4.58
CA LEU A 88 3.64 2.17 4.47
C LEU A 88 4.21 3.57 4.62
N LYS A 89 5.18 3.78 5.51
CA LYS A 89 5.86 5.07 5.65
C LYS A 89 6.58 5.46 4.37
N GLY A 90 7.37 4.55 3.82
CA GLY A 90 8.08 4.76 2.56
C GLY A 90 7.14 5.11 1.40
N LEU A 91 5.97 4.47 1.34
CA LEU A 91 4.97 4.77 0.32
C LEU A 91 4.30 6.14 0.53
N CYS A 92 4.00 6.51 1.78
CA CYS A 92 3.51 7.85 2.12
C CYS A 92 4.51 8.95 1.70
N ASP A 93 5.78 8.74 2.02
CA ASP A 93 6.86 9.69 1.70
C ASP A 93 7.08 9.79 0.19
N TYR A 94 7.04 8.65 -0.51
CA TYR A 94 7.10 8.61 -1.96
C TYR A 94 6.00 9.47 -2.59
N PHE A 95 4.74 9.33 -2.18
CA PHE A 95 3.63 10.09 -2.79
C PHE A 95 3.71 11.59 -2.52
N ILE A 96 4.25 12.01 -1.38
CA ILE A 96 4.51 13.44 -1.14
C ILE A 96 5.64 13.91 -2.04
N ALA A 97 6.78 13.23 -2.01
CA ALA A 97 7.99 13.65 -2.72
C ALA A 97 7.84 13.64 -4.24
N SER A 98 7.08 12.68 -4.78
CA SER A 98 6.86 12.52 -6.22
C SER A 98 5.59 13.21 -6.74
N ARG A 99 4.84 13.94 -5.90
CA ARG A 99 3.54 14.56 -6.26
C ARG A 99 3.60 15.32 -7.57
N GLU A 100 4.49 16.31 -7.66
CA GLU A 100 4.57 17.18 -8.83
C GLU A 100 4.97 16.42 -10.09
N VAL A 101 5.89 15.46 -9.95
CA VAL A 101 6.35 14.60 -11.05
C VAL A 101 5.22 13.70 -11.54
N LEU A 102 4.52 13.00 -10.63
CA LEU A 102 3.39 12.14 -10.96
C LEU A 102 2.31 12.89 -11.74
N VAL A 103 1.98 14.11 -11.32
CA VAL A 103 0.97 14.93 -11.99
C VAL A 103 1.48 15.46 -13.33
N ALA A 104 2.70 15.99 -13.38
CA ALA A 104 3.28 16.54 -14.61
C ALA A 104 3.44 15.48 -15.70
N ASP A 105 4.03 14.33 -15.36
CA ASP A 105 4.27 13.21 -16.29
C ASP A 105 2.95 12.66 -16.83
N SER A 106 1.94 12.54 -15.97
CA SER A 106 0.62 12.03 -16.38
C SER A 106 -0.09 12.98 -17.35
N LEU A 107 -0.02 14.29 -17.09
CA LEU A 107 -0.57 15.29 -18.00
C LEU A 107 0.16 15.28 -19.35
N GLU A 108 1.49 15.13 -19.35
CA GLU A 108 2.29 15.05 -20.55
C GLU A 108 2.01 13.78 -21.36
N GLU A 109 1.97 12.61 -20.69
CA GLU A 109 1.60 11.32 -21.30
C GLU A 109 0.21 11.40 -21.95
N GLY A 110 -0.76 12.01 -21.26
CA GLY A 110 -2.11 12.18 -21.79
C GLY A 110 -2.18 13.03 -23.05
N LEU A 111 -1.45 14.15 -23.07
CA LEU A 111 -1.35 15.03 -24.25
C LEU A 111 -0.65 14.34 -25.43
N ASN A 112 0.44 13.63 -25.17
CA ASN A 112 1.19 12.92 -26.20
C ASN A 112 0.36 11.79 -26.83
N THR A 113 -0.40 11.06 -26.01
CA THR A 113 -1.30 10.00 -26.48
C THR A 113 -2.45 10.55 -27.32
N CYS A 114 -3.09 11.64 -26.86
CA CYS A 114 -4.12 12.34 -27.63
C CYS A 114 -3.60 12.81 -29.00
N ARG A 115 -2.40 13.41 -29.05
CA ARG A 115 -1.76 13.84 -30.31
C ARG A 115 -1.47 12.66 -31.24
N LYS A 116 -1.04 11.51 -30.69
CA LYS A 116 -0.81 10.27 -31.47
C LYS A 116 -2.12 9.79 -32.10
N TRP A 117 -3.20 9.73 -31.32
CA TRP A 117 -4.53 9.33 -31.79
C TRP A 117 -5.09 10.27 -32.84
N GLN A 118 -4.98 11.59 -32.64
CA GLN A 118 -5.42 12.58 -33.63
C GLN A 118 -4.69 12.43 -34.96
N LYS A 119 -3.38 12.11 -34.94
CA LYS A 119 -2.63 11.83 -36.18
C LYS A 119 -3.10 10.55 -36.87
N SER A 120 -3.42 9.50 -36.11
CA SER A 120 -3.92 8.23 -36.67
C SER A 120 -5.29 8.40 -37.34
N CYS A 121 -6.17 9.21 -36.75
CA CYS A 121 -7.56 9.38 -37.19
C CYS A 121 -7.77 10.43 -38.29
N ARG A 122 -6.69 11.09 -38.76
CA ARG A 122 -6.73 12.09 -39.86
C ARG A 122 -7.18 11.55 -41.22
N ARG A 123 -7.41 10.24 -41.37
CA ARG A 123 -8.07 9.67 -42.55
C ARG A 123 -9.61 9.83 -42.53
N SER A 124 -10.25 10.17 -41.40
CA SER A 124 -11.73 10.19 -41.28
C SER A 124 -12.38 11.51 -40.84
N GLN A 125 -11.72 12.40 -40.06
CA GLN A 125 -12.42 13.59 -39.52
C GLN A 125 -12.02 14.93 -40.17
N ARG A 126 -12.87 15.40 -41.10
CA ARG A 126 -13.25 16.82 -41.14
C ARG A 126 -14.07 17.08 -39.86
N VAL A 127 -13.84 18.21 -39.20
CA VAL A 127 -14.51 18.65 -37.95
C VAL A 127 -13.87 18.13 -36.66
N ILE A 128 -12.85 18.85 -36.17
CA ILE A 128 -12.84 19.34 -34.78
C ILE A 128 -12.39 20.79 -34.86
N HIS A 129 -13.35 21.70 -34.73
CA HIS A 129 -13.20 23.15 -34.80
C HIS A 129 -12.85 23.69 -33.40
N ASP A 130 -11.81 24.52 -33.34
CA ASP A 130 -11.49 25.51 -32.30
C ASP A 130 -11.92 25.22 -30.86
N VAL A 131 -11.09 24.48 -30.13
CA VAL A 131 -11.05 24.61 -28.67
C VAL A 131 -10.24 25.86 -28.35
N SER A 132 -10.82 26.80 -27.59
CA SER A 132 -10.09 28.01 -27.18
C SER A 132 -8.91 27.65 -26.27
N ILE A 133 -7.79 28.36 -26.38
CA ILE A 133 -6.61 28.18 -25.52
C ILE A 133 -6.99 28.31 -24.02
N ILE A 134 -8.01 29.11 -23.72
CA ILE A 134 -8.52 29.35 -22.37
C ILE A 134 -9.23 28.11 -21.81
N ASP A 135 -10.01 27.40 -22.63
CA ASP A 135 -10.69 26.17 -22.21
C ASP A 135 -9.70 25.03 -21.96
N GLU A 136 -8.64 24.94 -22.77
CA GLU A 136 -7.60 23.91 -22.61
C GLU A 136 -6.76 24.12 -21.34
N LEU A 137 -6.41 25.37 -21.02
CA LEU A 137 -5.72 25.72 -19.78
C LEU A 137 -6.57 25.44 -18.54
N THR A 138 -7.86 25.76 -18.61
CA THR A 138 -8.82 25.48 -17.53
C THR A 138 -8.98 23.97 -17.28
N ALA A 139 -9.16 23.17 -18.34
CA ALA A 139 -9.25 21.71 -18.23
C ALA A 139 -7.97 21.11 -17.62
N LYS A 140 -6.80 21.58 -18.05
CA LYS A 140 -5.50 21.15 -17.50
C LYS A 140 -5.37 21.44 -16.00
N ASN A 141 -5.77 22.63 -15.57
CA ASN A 141 -5.74 23.00 -14.16
C ASN A 141 -6.75 22.19 -13.32
N ASN A 142 -7.93 21.90 -13.86
CA ASN A 142 -8.92 21.05 -13.21
C ASN A 142 -8.39 19.62 -13.01
N MET A 143 -7.77 19.02 -14.03
CA MET A 143 -7.15 17.70 -13.88
C MET A 143 -6.05 17.68 -12.82
N ARG A 144 -5.15 18.67 -12.85
CA ARG A 144 -4.10 18.81 -11.84
C ARG A 144 -4.71 18.86 -10.44
N LYS A 145 -5.78 19.64 -10.25
CA LYS A 145 -6.50 19.72 -8.99
C LYS A 145 -7.07 18.35 -8.58
N THR A 146 -7.74 17.64 -9.49
CA THR A 146 -8.29 16.30 -9.22
C THR A 146 -7.21 15.29 -8.82
N MET A 147 -6.06 15.29 -9.52
CA MET A 147 -4.95 14.39 -9.19
C MET A 147 -4.33 14.72 -7.83
N ASN A 148 -4.14 16.01 -7.52
CA ASN A 148 -3.65 16.44 -6.22
C ASN A 148 -4.61 16.07 -5.08
N GLU A 149 -5.92 16.27 -5.26
CA GLU A 149 -6.93 15.85 -4.30
C GLU A 149 -6.92 14.32 -4.08
N ALA A 150 -6.69 13.55 -5.14
CA ALA A 150 -6.54 12.10 -5.05
C ALA A 150 -5.28 11.71 -4.24
N ILE A 151 -4.13 12.37 -4.49
CA ILE A 151 -2.91 12.16 -3.70
C ILE A 151 -3.13 12.54 -2.24
N ASP A 152 -3.78 13.67 -1.95
CA ASP A 152 -4.05 14.11 -0.59
C ASP A 152 -4.93 13.09 0.16
N ARG A 153 -5.97 12.58 -0.50
CA ARG A 153 -6.84 11.55 0.06
C ARG A 153 -6.09 10.25 0.30
N LEU A 154 -5.27 9.80 -0.65
CA LEU A 154 -4.44 8.61 -0.51
C LEU A 154 -3.46 8.77 0.66
N HIS A 155 -2.74 9.88 0.71
CA HIS A 155 -1.79 10.17 1.76
C HIS A 155 -2.48 10.16 3.13
N LYS A 156 -3.64 10.81 3.28
CA LYS A 156 -4.40 10.81 4.53
C LYS A 156 -4.77 9.39 4.99
N GLU A 157 -5.36 8.59 4.12
CA GLU A 157 -5.79 7.22 4.43
C GLU A 157 -4.60 6.31 4.74
N MET A 158 -3.52 6.42 3.98
CA MET A 158 -2.31 5.62 4.17
C MET A 158 -1.55 6.02 5.43
N ASN A 159 -1.45 7.32 5.72
CA ASN A 159 -0.82 7.81 6.92
C ASN A 159 -1.61 7.37 8.17
N ALA A 160 -2.94 7.38 8.11
CA ALA A 160 -3.76 6.85 9.20
C ALA A 160 -3.50 5.35 9.47
N ARG A 161 -3.27 4.55 8.42
CA ARG A 161 -2.88 3.12 8.57
C ARG A 161 -1.47 2.97 9.13
N TYR A 162 -0.52 3.74 8.58
CA TYR A 162 0.85 3.81 9.09
C TYR A 162 0.87 4.14 10.59
N SER A 163 0.17 5.19 11.02
CA SER A 163 0.16 5.59 12.44
C SER A 163 -0.34 4.49 13.36
N ARG A 164 -1.34 3.70 12.93
CA ARG A 164 -1.83 2.55 13.72
C ARG A 164 -0.79 1.44 13.83
N LEU A 165 -0.14 1.08 12.73
CA LEU A 165 0.91 0.07 12.72
C LEU A 165 2.15 0.53 13.47
N HIS A 166 2.49 1.81 13.39
CA HIS A 166 3.61 2.39 14.12
C HIS A 166 3.35 2.49 15.63
N ASP A 167 2.13 2.78 16.05
CA ASP A 167 1.74 2.71 17.47
C ASP A 167 1.91 1.29 18.03
N LEU A 168 1.53 0.28 17.26
CA LEU A 168 1.75 -1.12 17.60
C LEU A 168 3.25 -1.46 17.64
N ASP A 169 4.01 -1.02 16.64
CA ASP A 169 5.46 -1.18 16.60
C ASP A 169 6.16 -0.55 17.81
N THR A 170 5.70 0.62 18.23
CA THR A 170 6.23 1.30 19.42
C THR A 170 5.96 0.50 20.70
N LYS A 171 4.80 -0.16 20.80
CA LYS A 171 4.41 -0.94 21.98
C LYS A 171 5.03 -2.32 22.01
N PHE A 172 5.12 -2.98 20.87
CA PHE A 172 5.39 -4.42 20.77
C PHE A 172 6.66 -4.75 19.99
N GLY A 173 7.28 -3.80 19.30
CA GLY A 173 8.41 -4.05 18.40
C GLY A 173 9.59 -4.75 19.10
N PHE A 174 9.82 -4.44 20.37
CA PHE A 174 10.87 -5.08 21.18
C PHE A 174 10.62 -6.58 21.43
N LEU A 175 9.36 -7.04 21.42
CA LEU A 175 8.99 -8.45 21.57
C LEU A 175 9.07 -9.23 20.24
N ILE A 176 8.96 -8.53 19.10
CA ILE A 176 9.20 -9.13 17.78
C ILE A 176 10.68 -9.34 17.55
N ASP A 177 11.51 -8.40 18.01
CA ASP A 177 12.95 -8.45 17.80
C ASP A 177 13.59 -9.48 18.73
N ILE A 178 13.58 -10.75 18.30
CA ILE A 178 14.22 -11.85 19.05
C ILE A 178 15.73 -11.61 19.22
N LEU A 179 16.38 -10.90 18.29
CA LEU A 179 17.79 -10.56 18.45
C LEU A 179 17.98 -9.55 19.58
N PHE A 180 17.11 -8.54 19.69
CA PHE A 180 17.06 -7.65 20.85
C PHE A 180 16.79 -8.41 22.15
N LEU A 181 15.85 -9.36 22.14
CA LEU A 181 15.57 -10.17 23.32
C LEU A 181 16.77 -11.04 23.70
N ARG A 182 17.54 -11.56 22.73
CA ARG A 182 18.70 -12.45 22.96
C ARG A 182 19.97 -11.71 23.36
N ASN A 183 20.29 -10.60 22.68
CA ASN A 183 21.60 -9.95 22.74
C ASN A 183 21.52 -8.53 23.32
N GLY A 184 20.32 -7.99 23.51
CA GLY A 184 20.12 -6.55 23.71
C GLY A 184 20.30 -5.76 22.41
N SER A 185 19.91 -4.49 22.44
CA SER A 185 20.31 -3.51 21.41
C SER A 185 20.59 -2.15 22.06
N PHE A 186 20.72 -1.11 21.24
CA PHE A 186 20.85 0.27 21.68
C PHE A 186 19.60 0.81 22.38
N ALA A 187 18.42 0.21 22.16
CA ALA A 187 17.21 0.61 22.86
C ALA A 187 17.26 0.18 24.33
N ASP A 188 16.84 1.06 25.25
CA ASP A 188 16.78 0.76 26.67
C ASP A 188 15.66 -0.29 26.94
N PRO A 189 16.00 -1.52 27.35
CA PRO A 189 15.00 -2.55 27.59
C PRO A 189 14.06 -2.20 28.73
N TRP A 190 14.51 -1.41 29.72
CA TRP A 190 13.66 -0.93 30.79
C TRP A 190 12.56 -0.01 30.26
N ALA A 191 12.90 0.96 29.41
CA ALA A 191 11.93 1.86 28.81
C ALA A 191 10.86 1.13 28.01
N CYS A 192 11.25 0.07 27.27
CA CYS A 192 10.31 -0.79 26.55
C CYS A 192 9.35 -1.52 27.50
N CYS A 193 9.87 -2.19 28.53
CA CYS A 193 9.07 -2.92 29.52
C CYS A 193 8.13 -1.99 30.29
N ASN A 194 8.62 -0.83 30.70
CA ASN A 194 7.82 0.17 31.40
C ASN A 194 6.70 0.72 30.50
N THR A 195 6.99 1.04 29.24
CA THR A 195 5.95 1.49 28.29
C THR A 195 4.89 0.41 28.09
N PHE A 196 5.31 -0.86 27.94
CA PHE A 196 4.41 -1.99 27.75
C PHE A 196 3.56 -2.27 28.99
N GLY A 197 4.17 -2.37 30.17
CA GLY A 197 3.49 -2.60 31.44
C GLY A 197 2.53 -1.46 31.81
N ASN A 198 2.81 -0.21 31.42
CA ASN A 198 1.85 0.88 31.60
C ASN A 198 0.58 0.72 30.74
N VAL A 199 0.70 0.10 29.55
CA VAL A 199 -0.45 -0.19 28.68
C VAL A 199 -1.22 -1.42 29.17
N TYR A 200 -0.52 -2.43 29.68
CA TYR A 200 -1.06 -3.72 30.13
C TYR A 200 -0.92 -3.92 31.65
N SER A 201 -1.21 -2.88 32.43
CA SER A 201 -0.91 -2.83 33.88
C SER A 201 -1.69 -3.83 34.75
N ASN A 202 -2.76 -4.40 34.22
CA ASN A 202 -3.53 -5.45 34.89
C ASN A 202 -2.95 -6.85 34.64
N ASP A 203 -2.18 -7.01 33.56
CA ASP A 203 -1.72 -8.30 33.04
C ASP A 203 -0.19 -8.48 33.18
N ILE A 204 0.55 -7.38 33.31
CA ILE A 204 2.02 -7.34 33.22
C ILE A 204 2.60 -6.45 34.32
N ASP A 205 3.53 -6.99 35.10
CA ASP A 205 4.46 -6.21 35.91
C ASP A 205 5.69 -5.83 35.05
N ALA A 206 5.92 -4.53 34.87
CA ALA A 206 7.03 -4.04 34.05
C ALA A 206 8.41 -4.40 34.61
N THR A 207 8.53 -4.51 35.94
CA THR A 207 9.77 -4.85 36.64
C THR A 207 10.10 -6.31 36.45
N GLU A 208 9.13 -7.17 36.73
CA GLU A 208 9.29 -8.61 36.54
C GLU A 208 9.52 -8.95 35.06
N LEU A 209 8.80 -8.32 34.13
CA LEU A 209 9.03 -8.50 32.69
C LEU A 209 10.48 -8.18 32.28
N PHE A 210 11.03 -7.09 32.81
CA PHE A 210 12.41 -6.70 32.52
C PHE A 210 13.41 -7.72 33.07
N GLU A 211 13.23 -8.17 34.31
CA GLU A 211 14.06 -9.20 34.93
C GLU A 211 13.99 -10.53 34.16
N GLU A 212 12.78 -10.96 33.79
CA GLU A 212 12.55 -12.17 32.98
C GLU A 212 13.25 -12.09 31.61
N ILE A 213 13.30 -10.93 30.97
CA ILE A 213 14.04 -10.73 29.71
C ILE A 213 15.55 -10.89 29.94
N LEU A 214 16.10 -10.37 31.05
CA LEU A 214 17.51 -10.54 31.38
C LEU A 214 17.86 -11.99 31.68
N ASP A 215 16.98 -12.71 32.38
CA ASP A 215 17.14 -14.13 32.64
C ASP A 215 17.08 -14.93 31.34
N CYS A 216 16.13 -14.61 30.45
CA CYS A 216 16.01 -15.21 29.13
C CYS A 216 17.30 -15.02 28.31
N ARG A 217 17.92 -13.82 28.34
CA ARG A 217 19.23 -13.55 27.71
C ARG A 217 20.32 -14.44 28.25
N MET A 218 20.42 -14.54 29.57
CA MET A 218 21.41 -15.37 30.24
C MET A 218 21.27 -16.85 29.85
N LEU A 219 20.04 -17.35 29.73
CA LEU A 219 19.78 -18.70 29.24
C LEU A 219 20.21 -18.92 27.78
N PHE A 220 19.96 -17.95 26.91
CA PHE A 220 20.37 -18.05 25.51
C PHE A 220 21.88 -17.97 25.31
N ALA A 221 22.60 -17.20 26.14
CA ALA A 221 24.05 -17.11 26.10
C ALA A 221 24.71 -18.49 26.33
N GLY A 222 24.11 -19.36 27.14
CA GLY A 222 24.59 -20.72 27.38
C GLY A 222 24.17 -21.76 26.34
N ARG A 223 23.37 -21.40 25.33
CA ARG A 223 22.69 -22.36 24.43
C ARG A 223 22.68 -21.90 22.98
N GLU A 224 23.87 -21.80 22.37
CA GLU A 224 24.03 -21.33 20.99
C GLU A 224 23.31 -22.17 19.93
N HIS A 225 23.01 -23.44 20.22
CA HIS A 225 22.28 -24.34 19.33
C HIS A 225 20.77 -24.04 19.23
N LEU A 226 20.21 -23.21 20.12
CA LEU A 226 18.81 -22.80 20.03
C LEU A 226 18.64 -21.76 18.91
N GLN A 227 17.94 -22.16 17.86
CA GLN A 227 17.61 -21.33 16.70
C GLN A 227 16.18 -20.80 16.86
N ILE A 228 15.97 -19.88 17.79
CA ILE A 228 14.70 -19.17 17.95
C ILE A 228 14.77 -17.91 17.09
N SER A 229 13.87 -17.81 16.11
CA SER A 229 13.88 -16.77 15.09
C SER A 229 12.62 -15.90 15.11
N ASN A 230 11.55 -16.34 15.79
CA ASN A 230 10.29 -15.62 15.86
C ASN A 230 9.59 -15.77 17.23
N PRO A 231 8.60 -14.91 17.54
CA PRO A 231 7.89 -14.95 18.82
C PRO A 231 7.13 -16.24 19.10
N GLU A 232 6.68 -16.97 18.08
CA GLU A 232 5.96 -18.25 18.25
C GLU A 232 6.90 -19.33 18.78
N GLU A 233 8.11 -19.42 18.21
CA GLU A 233 9.17 -20.30 18.69
C GLU A 233 9.64 -19.92 20.09
N LEU A 234 9.72 -18.62 20.40
CA LEU A 234 10.06 -18.15 21.75
C LEU A 234 9.00 -18.59 22.77
N LEU A 235 7.72 -18.47 22.43
CA LEU A 235 6.63 -18.93 23.29
C LEU A 235 6.69 -20.45 23.49
N GLN A 236 6.92 -21.23 22.43
CA GLN A 236 7.09 -22.69 22.53
C GLN A 236 8.28 -23.06 23.41
N PHE A 237 9.39 -22.33 23.30
CA PHE A 237 10.55 -22.51 24.17
C PHE A 237 10.20 -22.26 25.64
N ILE A 238 9.50 -21.17 25.96
CA ILE A 238 9.07 -20.87 27.34
C ILE A 238 8.22 -22.01 27.90
N PHE A 239 7.28 -22.55 27.11
CA PHE A 239 6.46 -23.70 27.51
C PHE A 239 7.24 -25.01 27.71
N GLN A 240 8.30 -25.24 26.94
CA GLN A 240 9.11 -26.46 27.05
C GLN A 240 10.17 -26.37 28.15
N TYR A 241 10.67 -25.17 28.43
CA TYR A 241 11.80 -24.94 29.33
C TYR A 241 11.42 -25.06 30.81
N GLY A 242 10.19 -24.68 31.18
CA GLY A 242 9.77 -24.66 32.56
C GLY A 242 8.27 -24.88 32.73
N ASP A 243 7.87 -25.23 33.95
CA ASP A 243 6.47 -25.17 34.38
C ASP A 243 5.94 -23.74 34.20
N GLU A 244 4.62 -23.53 34.29
CA GLU A 244 3.93 -22.27 33.94
C GLU A 244 4.47 -21.00 34.62
N SER A 245 5.38 -21.13 35.60
CA SER A 245 5.90 -20.09 36.49
C SER A 245 7.27 -19.51 36.15
N VAL A 246 8.00 -19.98 35.13
CA VAL A 246 9.41 -19.52 34.93
C VAL A 246 9.50 -18.13 34.31
N PHE A 247 8.62 -17.81 33.35
CA PHE A 247 8.57 -16.50 32.68
C PHE A 247 7.12 -16.02 32.50
N PRO A 248 6.37 -15.80 33.59
CA PRO A 248 4.94 -15.49 33.51
C PRO A 248 4.65 -14.20 32.74
N ASN A 249 5.39 -13.11 32.99
CA ASN A 249 5.13 -11.82 32.33
C ASN A 249 5.54 -11.86 30.86
N LEU A 250 6.69 -12.44 30.52
CA LEU A 250 7.17 -12.57 29.15
C LEU A 250 6.26 -13.52 28.33
N ARG A 251 5.77 -14.61 28.94
CA ARG A 251 4.76 -15.49 28.34
C ARG A 251 3.50 -14.70 27.97
N VAL A 252 2.92 -13.99 28.93
CA VAL A 252 1.69 -13.21 28.71
C VAL A 252 1.93 -12.14 27.66
N ALA A 253 3.06 -11.43 27.71
CA ALA A 253 3.43 -10.41 26.74
C ALA A 253 3.48 -10.95 25.30
N ILE A 254 4.12 -12.12 25.10
CA ILE A 254 4.18 -12.77 23.78
C ILE A 254 2.80 -13.28 23.35
N GLN A 255 1.97 -13.79 24.26
CA GLN A 255 0.60 -14.20 23.94
C GLN A 255 -0.28 -13.03 23.49
N ILE A 256 -0.17 -11.88 24.17
CA ILE A 256 -0.84 -10.64 23.76
C ILE A 256 -0.36 -10.23 22.37
N LEU A 257 0.97 -10.22 22.14
CA LEU A 257 1.56 -9.93 20.82
C LEU A 257 0.96 -10.81 19.72
N LEU A 258 0.96 -12.13 19.90
CA LEU A 258 0.48 -13.08 18.89
C LEU A 258 -1.02 -12.90 18.64
N THR A 259 -1.80 -12.63 19.67
CA THR A 259 -3.25 -12.39 19.55
C THR A 259 -3.54 -11.11 18.76
N VAL A 260 -2.79 -10.04 19.03
CA VAL A 260 -2.88 -8.76 18.33
C VAL A 260 -2.41 -8.92 16.87
N ALA A 261 -1.29 -9.60 16.65
CA ALA A 261 -0.73 -9.86 15.32
C ALA A 261 -1.70 -10.66 14.43
N VAL A 262 -2.35 -11.70 14.97
CA VAL A 262 -3.38 -12.48 14.26
C VAL A 262 -4.58 -11.61 13.89
N SER A 263 -5.02 -10.74 14.81
CA SER A 263 -6.14 -9.82 14.56
C SER A 263 -5.83 -8.84 13.43
N ILE A 264 -4.61 -8.31 13.39
CA ILE A 264 -4.13 -7.39 12.34
C ILE A 264 -3.96 -8.11 11.01
N ALA A 265 -3.30 -9.27 10.99
CA ALA A 265 -3.13 -10.06 9.78
C ALA A 265 -4.50 -10.44 9.18
N GLY A 266 -5.48 -10.76 10.03
CA GLY A 266 -6.88 -10.90 9.61
C GLY A 266 -7.39 -9.61 8.97
N TRP A 267 -7.27 -8.47 9.64
CA TRP A 267 -7.81 -7.19 9.16
C TRP A 267 -7.16 -6.68 7.86
N GLU A 268 -5.84 -6.84 7.69
CA GLU A 268 -5.12 -6.52 6.46
C GLU A 268 -5.49 -7.47 5.31
N ARG A 269 -5.73 -8.76 5.61
CA ARG A 269 -6.24 -9.73 4.62
C ARG A 269 -7.68 -9.41 4.21
N PHE A 270 -8.56 -9.08 5.17
CA PHE A 270 -9.98 -8.78 4.93
C PHE A 270 -10.20 -7.42 4.26
N SER A 271 -9.42 -6.39 4.61
CA SER A 271 -9.50 -5.09 3.95
C SER A 271 -8.89 -5.09 2.54
N ALA A 272 -8.08 -6.11 2.23
CA ALA A 272 -7.56 -6.35 0.89
C ALA A 272 -8.51 -7.20 0.01
N SER A 273 -9.34 -8.10 0.57
CA SER A 273 -10.40 -8.83 -0.17
C SER A 273 -11.58 -7.93 -0.55
#